data_AF-A0A7C2E149-F1
#
_entry.id   AF-A0A7C2E149-F1
#
_cell.length_a   1.000
_cell.length_b   1.000
_cell.length_c   1.000
_cell.angle_alpha   90.00
_cell.angle_beta   90.00
_cell.angle_gamma   90.00
#
_symmetry.space_group_name_H-M   'P 1'
#
loop_
_entity.id
_entity.type
_entity.pdbx_description
1 polymer ?
#
loop_
_entity_poly.entity_id
_entity_poly.type
_entity_poly.pdbx_seq_one_letter_code
_entity_poly.pdbx_strand_id
1 'polypeptide(L)'
;MEEKIKRQIKEDFKDLEKINFPNGIDTFTGEKYQSCQAMNKKGESIAQVSFDVKTGEVNALYYKKDRIPGEPKITKSDAKIKANDYLEKTGRNFKDDYVLVKEDCFSDWTDGLNRKFYQYQFEWKKRIEDALTFDTVYMTVDAGNGEILSWHKVDSDCPPPESKEDLKEFISRAEAIDKVKTEIISPEAWLDSVKEFTSPYLLSTRFEIEEDATKYYELIAGEPHLTWRVDIEYKRLAEVAPNDEHVTGDDLNLTKRFVYVLDAKSGAILDVIQFRDI
;
A
#
# COMPACT_ATOMS: atom_id res chain seq x y z
N MET A 1 -7.28 22.06 21.41
CA MET A 1 -6.78 21.34 20.22
C MET A 1 -5.34 20.88 20.43
N GLU A 2 -4.41 21.81 20.69
CA GLU A 2 -3.02 21.52 21.03
C GLU A 2 -2.87 20.53 22.20
N GLU A 3 -3.61 20.69 23.29
CA GLU A 3 -3.60 19.75 24.42
C GLU A 3 -4.13 18.34 24.07
N LYS A 4 -5.10 18.24 23.15
CA LYS A 4 -5.66 16.97 22.67
C LYS A 4 -4.64 16.20 21.84
N ILE A 5 -3.96 16.90 20.91
CA ILE A 5 -2.88 16.35 20.07
C ILE A 5 -1.69 15.95 20.95
N LYS A 6 -1.29 16.83 21.88
CA LYS A 6 -0.23 16.52 22.87
C LYS A 6 -0.56 15.28 23.70
N ARG A 7 -1.84 15.10 24.09
CA ARG A 7 -2.28 13.92 24.83
C ARG A 7 -2.18 12.66 23.96
N GLN A 8 -2.68 12.67 22.73
CA GLN A 8 -2.59 11.54 21.79
C GLN A 8 -1.14 11.15 21.51
N ILE A 9 -0.27 12.12 21.20
CA ILE A 9 1.16 11.87 20.96
C ILE A 9 1.86 11.29 22.20
N LYS A 10 1.54 11.79 23.40
CA LYS A 10 2.10 11.27 24.66
C LYS A 10 1.58 9.87 25.00
N GLU A 11 0.32 9.58 24.69
CA GLU A 11 -0.30 8.27 24.89
C GLU A 11 0.29 7.23 23.91
N ASP A 12 0.50 7.62 22.65
CA ASP A 12 1.02 6.76 21.59
C ASP A 12 2.54 6.52 21.70
N PHE A 13 3.29 7.46 22.28
CA PHE A 13 4.74 7.35 22.46
C PHE A 13 5.15 7.88 23.83
N LYS A 14 5.16 6.98 24.82
CA LYS A 14 5.52 7.27 26.22
C LYS A 14 6.91 7.92 26.39
N ASP A 15 7.82 7.75 25.44
CA ASP A 15 9.16 8.37 25.47
C ASP A 15 9.16 9.87 25.09
N LEU A 16 8.04 10.40 24.58
CA LEU A 16 7.90 11.80 24.13
C LEU A 16 7.51 12.77 25.26
N GLU A 17 7.59 12.36 26.53
CA GLU A 17 7.37 13.21 27.70
C GLU A 17 8.29 14.46 27.74
N LYS A 18 9.37 14.47 26.96
CA LYS A 18 10.38 15.54 26.91
C LYS A 18 10.25 16.47 25.69
N ILE A 19 9.18 16.35 24.90
CA ILE A 19 8.97 17.14 23.67
C ILE A 19 8.41 18.53 23.97
N ASN A 20 8.99 19.54 23.32
CA ASN A 20 8.41 20.86 23.19
C ASN A 20 8.00 21.09 21.73
N PHE A 21 6.80 21.65 21.52
CA PHE A 21 6.35 22.14 20.21
C PHE A 21 6.70 23.63 20.14
N PRO A 22 7.71 24.04 19.35
CA PRO A 22 8.40 25.33 19.49
C PRO A 22 7.68 26.56 18.91
N ASN A 23 6.37 26.49 18.63
CA ASN A 23 5.62 27.39 17.73
C ASN A 23 5.85 27.09 16.25
N GLY A 24 4.79 27.30 15.45
CA GLY A 24 4.87 27.24 13.99
C GLY A 24 4.30 25.94 13.45
N ILE A 25 3.00 25.98 13.20
CA ILE A 25 2.38 25.13 12.20
C ILE A 25 3.06 25.46 10.86
N ASP A 26 3.77 24.52 10.28
CA ASP A 26 4.30 24.69 8.92
C ASP A 26 3.42 23.92 7.94
N THR A 27 2.96 24.68 6.95
CA THR A 27 1.88 24.41 5.99
C THR A 27 2.12 23.20 5.09
N PHE A 28 1.06 22.42 4.87
CA PHE A 28 0.72 21.93 3.53
C PHE A 28 -0.63 22.54 3.12
N THR A 29 -0.69 23.07 1.90
CA THR A 29 -1.83 23.79 1.33
C THR A 29 -3.04 22.88 1.17
N GLY A 30 -4.10 23.20 1.91
CA GLY A 30 -5.42 22.61 1.84
C GLY A 30 -6.11 22.91 3.17
N GLU A 31 -7.22 23.65 3.16
CA GLU A 31 -7.87 24.23 4.35
C GLU A 31 -8.25 23.21 5.46
N LYS A 32 -8.07 21.91 5.23
CA LYS A 32 -8.48 20.78 6.09
C LYS A 32 -7.42 20.30 7.09
N TYR A 33 -6.13 20.31 6.73
CA TYR A 33 -5.07 19.68 7.53
C TYR A 33 -4.01 20.67 7.98
N GLN A 34 -3.50 20.43 9.19
CA GLN A 34 -2.47 21.26 9.79
C GLN A 34 -1.30 20.39 10.26
N SER A 35 -0.07 20.82 9.97
CA SER A 35 1.14 20.09 10.35
C SER A 35 1.94 20.85 11.41
N CYS A 36 2.56 20.12 12.33
CA CYS A 36 3.50 20.67 13.30
C CYS A 36 4.71 19.76 13.48
N GLN A 37 5.84 20.36 13.84
CA GLN A 37 7.06 19.62 14.18
C GLN A 37 7.20 19.50 15.70
N ALA A 38 7.55 18.31 16.14
CA ALA A 38 7.87 18.00 17.51
C ALA A 38 9.40 18.00 17.68
N MET A 39 9.92 18.80 18.61
CA MET A 39 11.36 18.90 18.86
C MET A 39 11.74 18.35 20.22
N ASN A 40 12.94 17.77 20.30
CA ASN A 40 13.54 17.43 21.59
C ASN A 40 14.06 18.69 22.31
N LYS A 41 14.54 18.54 23.56
CA LYS A 41 15.08 19.66 24.37
C LYS A 41 16.35 20.32 23.79
N LYS A 42 16.97 19.73 22.76
CA LYS A 42 18.11 20.29 22.03
C LYS A 42 17.69 21.06 20.77
N GLY A 43 16.39 21.12 20.49
CA GLY A 43 15.86 21.77 19.28
C GLY A 43 15.95 20.90 18.02
N GLU A 44 16.19 19.60 18.15
CA GLU A 44 16.23 18.68 17.01
C GLU A 44 14.81 18.15 16.72
N SER A 45 14.40 18.19 15.45
CA SER A 45 13.13 17.61 15.00
C SER A 45 13.15 16.09 15.15
N ILE A 46 12.22 15.57 15.95
CA ILE A 46 12.07 14.14 16.24
C ILE A 46 10.75 13.56 15.73
N ALA A 47 9.75 14.40 15.46
CA ALA A 47 8.56 13.97 14.72
C ALA A 47 7.94 15.10 13.90
N GLN A 48 7.21 14.73 12.86
CA GLN A 48 6.27 15.59 12.16
C GLN A 48 4.88 14.98 12.29
N VAL A 49 3.92 15.79 12.70
CA VAL A 49 2.53 15.37 12.92
C VAL A 49 1.62 16.17 12.01
N SER A 50 0.67 15.52 11.35
CA SER A 50 -0.43 16.14 10.62
C SER A 50 -1.76 15.74 11.25
N PHE A 51 -2.68 16.68 11.39
CA PHE A 51 -3.99 16.45 11.97
C PHE A 51 -5.11 17.20 11.23
N ASP A 52 -6.32 16.68 11.32
CA ASP A 52 -7.54 17.33 10.86
C ASP A 52 -7.90 18.51 11.77
N VAL A 53 -8.07 19.70 11.19
CA VAL A 53 -8.34 20.93 11.95
C VAL A 53 -9.75 20.92 12.54
N LYS A 54 -10.72 20.27 11.91
CA LYS A 54 -12.12 20.22 12.38
C LYS A 54 -12.27 19.22 13.53
N THR A 55 -11.69 18.03 13.41
CA THR A 55 -11.86 16.95 14.39
C THR A 55 -10.73 16.88 15.42
N GLY A 56 -9.56 17.46 15.10
CA GLY A 56 -8.34 17.34 15.89
C GLY A 56 -7.76 15.93 15.90
N GLU A 57 -8.09 15.11 14.89
CA GLU A 57 -7.58 13.73 14.74
C GLU A 57 -6.22 13.73 14.04
N VAL A 58 -5.27 12.94 14.54
CA VAL A 58 -3.98 12.74 13.88
C VAL A 58 -4.20 11.90 12.62
N ASN A 59 -3.74 12.42 11.49
CA ASN A 59 -3.78 11.73 10.19
C ASN A 59 -2.40 11.30 9.73
N ALA A 60 -1.34 11.99 10.12
CA ALA A 60 0.02 11.54 9.84
C ALA A 60 0.88 11.72 11.08
N LEU A 61 1.73 10.74 11.33
CA LEU A 61 2.80 10.87 12.29
C LEU A 61 4.05 10.23 11.72
N TYR A 62 5.06 11.06 11.50
CA TYR A 62 6.40 10.63 11.12
C TYR A 62 7.28 10.77 12.34
N TYR A 63 7.72 9.65 12.90
CA TYR A 63 8.61 9.63 14.06
C TYR A 63 10.03 9.31 13.61
N LYS A 64 10.86 10.36 13.61
CA LYS A 64 12.28 10.27 13.35
C LYS A 64 13.01 9.93 14.65
N LYS A 65 12.73 8.75 15.21
CA LYS A 65 13.67 8.16 16.17
C LYS A 65 14.94 7.77 15.42
N ASP A 66 16.05 7.66 16.15
CA ASP A 66 17.30 7.09 15.66
C ASP A 66 17.02 5.68 15.14
N ARG A 67 16.74 5.58 13.83
CA ARG A 67 16.64 4.31 13.12
C ARG A 67 17.86 3.48 13.49
N ILE A 68 17.68 2.19 13.72
CA ILE A 68 18.83 1.37 14.13
C ILE A 68 19.57 0.95 12.85
N PRO A 69 20.79 1.44 12.60
CA PRO A 69 21.56 0.95 11.47
C PRO A 69 21.98 -0.50 11.71
N GLY A 70 22.00 -1.30 10.65
CA GLY A 70 22.41 -2.71 10.70
C GLY A 70 21.28 -3.68 10.43
N GLU A 71 21.61 -4.97 10.42
CA GLU A 71 20.75 -6.05 9.95
C GLU A 71 19.38 -6.14 10.67
N PRO A 72 18.33 -6.61 9.95
CA PRO A 72 17.02 -6.85 10.56
C PRO A 72 17.12 -7.78 11.77
N LYS A 73 16.42 -7.43 12.86
CA LYS A 73 16.34 -8.25 14.08
C LYS A 73 14.94 -8.82 14.33
N ILE A 74 13.93 -8.33 13.60
CA ILE A 74 12.57 -8.85 13.63
C ILE A 74 12.15 -9.29 12.24
N THR A 75 11.24 -10.26 12.16
CA THR A 75 10.69 -10.72 10.89
C THR A 75 9.58 -9.78 10.39
N LYS A 76 9.20 -9.89 9.10
CA LYS A 76 8.01 -9.20 8.58
C LYS A 76 6.75 -9.56 9.39
N SER A 77 6.60 -10.83 9.76
CA SER A 77 5.44 -11.29 10.55
C SER A 77 5.39 -10.61 11.91
N ASP A 78 6.53 -10.46 12.58
CA ASP A 78 6.62 -9.73 13.86
C ASP A 78 6.28 -8.24 13.66
N ALA A 79 6.80 -7.63 12.60
CA ALA A 79 6.50 -6.23 12.26
C ALA A 79 5.00 -6.01 11.99
N LYS A 80 4.36 -6.95 11.28
CA LYS A 80 2.92 -6.93 11.01
C LYS A 80 2.09 -7.02 12.29
N ILE A 81 2.48 -7.90 13.22
CA ILE A 81 1.83 -8.00 14.54
C ILE A 81 1.95 -6.66 15.27
N LYS A 82 3.16 -6.08 15.34
CA LYS A 82 3.38 -4.79 15.99
C LYS A 82 2.59 -3.65 15.36
N ALA A 83 2.48 -3.65 14.03
CA ALA A 83 1.70 -2.64 13.31
C ALA A 83 0.19 -2.76 13.60
N ASN A 84 -0.36 -3.98 13.57
CA ASN A 84 -1.76 -4.21 13.93
C ASN A 84 -2.05 -3.84 15.39
N ASP A 85 -1.16 -4.22 16.32
CA ASP A 85 -1.28 -3.88 17.74
C ASP A 85 -1.25 -2.36 17.96
N TYR A 86 -0.47 -1.62 17.15
CA TYR A 86 -0.44 -0.17 17.18
C TYR A 86 -1.79 0.41 16.73
N LEU A 87 -2.31 -0.05 15.59
CA LEU A 87 -3.58 0.43 15.04
C LEU A 87 -4.76 0.17 15.98
N GLU A 88 -4.80 -0.99 16.64
CA GLU A 88 -5.83 -1.28 17.66
C GLU A 88 -5.78 -0.31 18.86
N LYS A 89 -4.57 0.07 19.30
CA LYS A 89 -4.39 0.99 20.42
C LYS A 89 -4.80 2.43 20.10
N THR A 90 -4.72 2.84 18.83
CA THR A 90 -5.13 4.19 18.41
C THR A 90 -6.64 4.45 18.52
N GLY A 91 -7.43 3.42 18.82
CA GLY A 91 -8.85 3.57 19.12
C GLY A 91 -9.70 3.76 17.88
N ARG A 92 -10.12 2.62 17.32
CA ARG A 92 -11.18 2.40 16.33
C ARG A 92 -11.21 0.90 16.09
N ASN A 93 -12.34 0.32 15.69
CA ASN A 93 -12.41 -1.09 15.30
C ASN A 93 -11.66 -1.33 13.99
N PHE A 94 -10.35 -1.07 14.00
CA PHE A 94 -9.49 -1.03 12.84
C PHE A 94 -9.49 -2.37 12.12
N LYS A 95 -9.49 -3.48 12.87
CA LYS A 95 -9.54 -4.83 12.30
C LYS A 95 -10.86 -5.16 11.58
N ASP A 96 -11.96 -4.52 11.96
CA ASP A 96 -13.26 -4.75 11.34
C ASP A 96 -13.40 -3.89 10.07
N ASP A 97 -12.91 -2.64 10.15
CA ASP A 97 -13.07 -1.63 9.11
C ASP A 97 -11.96 -1.64 8.06
N TYR A 98 -10.76 -2.17 8.35
CA TYR A 98 -9.61 -2.13 7.45
C TYR A 98 -9.07 -3.51 7.12
N VAL A 99 -8.71 -3.69 5.85
CA VAL A 99 -8.08 -4.90 5.32
C VAL A 99 -6.67 -4.57 4.87
N LEU A 100 -5.70 -5.38 5.28
CA LEU A 100 -4.33 -5.27 4.80
C LEU A 100 -4.28 -5.68 3.32
N VAL A 101 -3.88 -4.75 2.44
CA VAL A 101 -3.85 -4.94 0.99
C VAL A 101 -2.44 -4.99 0.43
N LYS A 102 -1.45 -4.46 1.16
CA LYS A 102 -0.04 -4.50 0.75
C LYS A 102 0.87 -4.78 1.93
N GLU A 103 1.84 -5.65 1.68
CA GLU A 103 2.92 -5.96 2.61
C GLU A 103 4.25 -5.87 1.84
N ASP A 104 4.78 -4.65 1.72
CA ASP A 104 6.06 -4.44 1.06
C ASP A 104 7.21 -4.71 2.02
N CYS A 105 8.07 -5.63 1.62
CA CYS A 105 9.33 -5.88 2.28
C CYS A 105 10.40 -4.93 1.76
N PHE A 106 11.08 -4.26 2.70
CA PHE A 106 12.48 -3.89 2.59
C PHE A 106 12.81 -2.75 1.61
N SER A 107 12.85 -1.51 2.11
CA SER A 107 13.67 -0.47 1.48
C SER A 107 15.03 -0.41 2.20
N ASP A 108 16.13 -0.65 1.50
CA ASP A 108 17.50 -0.48 1.99
C ASP A 108 17.96 0.97 1.83
N TRP A 109 17.27 1.87 2.54
CA TRP A 109 17.67 3.26 2.52
C TRP A 109 19.04 3.41 3.18
N THR A 110 19.94 4.08 2.47
CA THR A 110 21.28 4.38 2.94
C THR A 110 21.35 5.88 3.25
N ASP A 111 21.81 6.25 4.44
CA ASP A 111 22.00 7.67 4.78
C ASP A 111 23.27 8.25 4.13
N GLY A 112 23.48 9.56 4.28
CA GLY A 112 24.70 10.23 3.83
C GLY A 112 26.00 9.78 4.51
N LEU A 113 25.94 8.80 5.43
CA LEU A 113 27.06 8.16 6.10
C LEU A 113 27.21 6.68 5.71
N ASN A 114 26.54 6.24 4.64
CA ASN A 114 26.54 4.86 4.15
C ASN A 114 26.02 3.82 5.16
N ARG A 115 25.20 4.22 6.13
CA ARG A 115 24.54 3.29 7.04
C ARG A 115 23.26 2.78 6.39
N LYS A 116 23.12 1.46 6.34
CA LYS A 116 21.89 0.80 5.87
C LYS A 116 20.85 0.77 6.97
N PHE A 117 19.62 1.12 6.62
CA PHE A 117 18.45 1.02 7.46
C PHE A 117 17.42 0.15 6.77
N TYR A 118 16.83 -0.77 7.53
CA TYR A 118 15.85 -1.71 7.01
C TYR A 118 14.50 -1.46 7.67
N GLN A 119 13.45 -1.46 6.85
CA GLN A 119 12.09 -1.19 7.30
C GLN A 119 11.07 -2.05 6.54
N TYR A 120 9.94 -2.30 7.19
CA TYR A 120 8.77 -2.95 6.62
C TYR A 120 7.67 -1.92 6.39
N GLN A 121 6.99 -2.00 5.25
CA GLN A 121 5.90 -1.11 4.90
C GLN A 121 4.61 -1.91 4.72
N PHE A 122 3.53 -1.37 5.26
CA PHE A 122 2.23 -2.00 5.25
C PHE A 122 1.18 -0.99 4.79
N GLU A 123 0.22 -1.46 3.99
CA GLU A 123 -0.91 -0.67 3.52
C GLU A 123 -2.22 -1.39 3.86
N TRP A 124 -3.09 -0.72 4.60
CA TRP A 124 -4.46 -1.16 4.83
C TRP A 124 -5.43 -0.24 4.12
N LYS A 125 -6.48 -0.81 3.53
CA LYS A 125 -7.60 -0.04 2.98
C LYS A 125 -8.84 -0.30 3.79
N LYS A 126 -9.60 0.76 4.03
CA LYS A 126 -10.90 0.63 4.65
C LYS A 126 -11.83 -0.14 3.72
N ARG A 127 -12.58 -1.07 4.27
CA ARG A 127 -13.58 -1.88 3.60
C ARG A 127 -14.96 -1.47 4.09
N ILE A 128 -15.88 -1.27 3.17
CA ILE A 128 -17.29 -1.12 3.47
C ILE A 128 -18.01 -2.26 2.78
N GLU A 129 -18.63 -3.11 3.59
CA GLU A 129 -19.20 -4.38 3.15
C GLU A 129 -18.14 -5.28 2.50
N ASP A 130 -18.21 -5.51 1.19
CA ASP A 130 -17.26 -6.30 0.41
C ASP A 130 -16.37 -5.47 -0.53
N ALA A 131 -16.47 -4.14 -0.46
CA ALA A 131 -15.71 -3.21 -1.30
C ALA A 131 -14.63 -2.45 -0.53
N LEU A 132 -13.43 -2.40 -1.10
CA LEU A 132 -12.33 -1.59 -0.61
C LEU A 132 -12.54 -0.12 -1.02
N THR A 133 -12.14 0.82 -0.19
CA THR A 133 -12.31 2.25 -0.46
C THR A 133 -10.97 2.92 -0.76
N PHE A 134 -11.01 4.21 -1.07
CA PHE A 134 -9.82 5.06 -1.15
C PHE A 134 -9.20 5.35 0.23
N ASP A 135 -9.95 5.18 1.34
CA ASP A 135 -9.44 5.44 2.68
C ASP A 135 -8.32 4.43 2.98
N THR A 136 -7.09 4.92 3.10
CA THR A 136 -5.89 4.09 3.14
C THR A 136 -5.01 4.47 4.32
N VAL A 137 -4.46 3.47 4.99
CA VAL A 137 -3.51 3.63 6.10
C VAL A 137 -2.20 2.99 5.68
N TYR A 138 -1.14 3.78 5.73
CA TYR A 138 0.24 3.34 5.51
C TYR A 138 0.96 3.30 6.84
N MET A 139 1.80 2.29 7.05
CA MET A 139 2.66 2.22 8.23
C MET A 139 4.04 1.72 7.86
N THR A 140 5.05 2.30 8.50
CA THR A 140 6.45 1.87 8.40
C THR A 140 6.95 1.42 9.76
N VAL A 141 7.55 0.24 9.81
CA VAL A 141 8.10 -0.39 11.02
C VAL A 141 9.61 -0.61 10.84
N ASP A 142 10.41 -0.19 11.82
CA ASP A 142 11.86 -0.43 11.85
C ASP A 142 12.16 -1.93 11.98
N ALA A 143 12.96 -2.50 11.07
CA ALA A 143 13.24 -3.93 11.09
C ALA A 143 14.28 -4.34 12.16
N GLY A 144 15.01 -3.39 12.73
CA GLY A 144 16.02 -3.60 13.76
C GLY A 144 15.45 -3.67 15.19
N ASN A 145 14.31 -3.03 15.46
CA ASN A 145 13.67 -3.11 16.79
C ASN A 145 12.14 -3.25 16.77
N GLY A 146 11.50 -3.09 15.61
CA GLY A 146 10.05 -3.12 15.46
C GLY A 146 9.32 -1.89 15.96
N GLU A 147 9.99 -0.75 16.12
CA GLU A 147 9.34 0.51 16.42
C GLU A 147 8.59 1.06 15.21
N ILE A 148 7.45 1.73 15.46
CA ILE A 148 6.70 2.42 14.41
C ILE A 148 7.46 3.69 14.04
N LEU A 149 8.00 3.74 12.83
CA LEU A 149 8.73 4.88 12.28
C LEU A 149 7.78 5.93 11.71
N SER A 150 6.69 5.48 11.11
CA SER A 150 5.64 6.39 10.65
C SER A 150 4.33 5.68 10.46
N TRP A 151 3.24 6.43 10.54
CA TRP A 151 1.96 6.01 10.02
C TRP A 151 1.25 7.21 9.38
N HIS A 152 0.42 6.93 8.39
CA HIS A 152 -0.32 7.94 7.64
C HIS A 152 -1.66 7.37 7.22
N LYS A 153 -2.73 8.11 7.49
CA LYS A 153 -4.09 7.83 7.07
C LYS A 153 -4.52 8.88 6.07
N VAL A 154 -4.85 8.41 4.88
CA VAL A 154 -5.47 9.17 3.81
C VAL A 154 -6.95 8.87 3.85
N ASP A 155 -7.75 9.83 4.32
CA ASP A 155 -9.20 9.80 4.17
C ASP A 155 -9.59 10.66 2.96
N SER A 156 -10.51 10.21 2.09
CA SER A 156 -11.09 11.14 1.10
C SER A 156 -12.32 11.88 1.62
N ASP A 157 -12.51 13.07 1.05
CA ASP A 157 -13.64 13.96 1.32
C ASP A 157 -14.95 13.49 0.69
N CYS A 158 -14.90 12.48 -0.18
CA CYS A 158 -16.04 11.95 -0.90
C CYS A 158 -16.43 10.58 -0.33
N PRO A 159 -17.10 10.50 0.84
CA PRO A 159 -17.44 9.23 1.46
C PRO A 159 -18.20 8.34 0.46
N PRO A 160 -17.92 7.03 0.43
CA PRO A 160 -18.71 6.11 -0.38
C PRO A 160 -20.19 6.17 0.06
N PRO A 161 -21.12 5.90 -0.87
CA PRO A 161 -22.55 5.99 -0.59
C PRO A 161 -22.95 5.08 0.59
N GLU A 162 -23.74 5.62 1.52
CA GLU A 162 -24.15 4.92 2.75
C GLU A 162 -25.28 3.90 2.53
N SER A 163 -25.94 3.90 1.36
CA SER A 163 -27.15 3.09 1.13
C SER A 163 -26.92 1.81 0.32
N LYS A 164 -27.35 0.69 0.92
CA LYS A 164 -27.43 -0.66 0.33
C LYS A 164 -28.30 -0.79 -0.92
N GLU A 165 -29.13 0.20 -1.22
CA GLU A 165 -30.13 0.11 -2.29
C GLU A 165 -29.50 0.26 -3.68
N ASP A 166 -28.36 0.96 -3.78
CA ASP A 166 -27.56 1.04 -5.00
C ASP A 166 -26.83 -0.28 -5.31
N LEU A 167 -26.87 -1.26 -4.40
CA LEU A 167 -26.06 -2.47 -4.47
C LEU A 167 -26.73 -3.70 -5.11
N LYS A 168 -27.96 -3.56 -5.64
CA LYS A 168 -28.81 -4.71 -6.02
C LYS A 168 -28.64 -5.22 -7.45
N GLU A 169 -27.90 -4.53 -8.31
CA GLU A 169 -27.71 -4.92 -9.72
C GLU A 169 -26.23 -4.79 -10.10
N PHE A 170 -25.40 -5.74 -9.66
CA PHE A 170 -24.00 -5.80 -10.07
C PHE A 170 -23.70 -7.11 -10.76
N ILE A 171 -22.76 -7.02 -11.70
CA ILE A 171 -22.13 -8.22 -12.23
C ILE A 171 -21.36 -8.92 -11.11
N SER A 172 -21.42 -10.24 -11.10
CA SER A 172 -20.67 -11.08 -10.18
C SER A 172 -19.17 -11.01 -10.44
N ARG A 173 -18.38 -11.45 -9.46
CA ARG A 173 -16.92 -11.60 -9.59
C ARG A 173 -16.54 -12.42 -10.83
N ALA A 174 -17.27 -13.50 -11.09
CA ALA A 174 -17.04 -14.37 -12.24
C ALA A 174 -17.35 -13.67 -13.57
N GLU A 175 -18.45 -12.93 -13.64
CA GLU A 175 -18.80 -12.13 -14.84
C GLU A 175 -17.79 -11.01 -15.09
N ALA A 176 -17.25 -10.36 -14.06
CA ALA A 176 -16.21 -9.35 -14.22
C ALA A 176 -14.93 -9.94 -14.82
N ILE A 177 -14.48 -11.10 -14.32
CA ILE A 177 -13.33 -11.83 -14.86
C ILE A 177 -13.58 -12.24 -16.32
N ASP A 178 -14.77 -12.80 -16.61
CA ASP A 178 -15.13 -13.26 -17.96
C ASP A 178 -15.16 -12.12 -18.99
N LYS A 179 -15.66 -10.94 -18.60
CA LYS A 179 -15.64 -9.74 -19.45
C LYS A 179 -14.23 -9.28 -19.82
N VAL A 180 -13.29 -9.42 -18.90
CA VAL A 180 -11.90 -9.03 -19.18
C VAL A 180 -11.25 -10.04 -20.11
N LYS A 181 -11.52 -11.34 -19.95
CA LYS A 181 -10.94 -12.42 -20.76
C LYS A 181 -11.10 -12.24 -22.27
N THR A 182 -12.20 -11.65 -22.72
CA THR A 182 -12.43 -11.39 -24.14
C THR A 182 -11.57 -10.26 -24.71
N GLU A 183 -11.05 -9.38 -23.85
CA GLU A 183 -10.25 -8.21 -24.22
C GLU A 183 -8.75 -8.42 -24.00
N ILE A 184 -8.34 -9.53 -23.36
CA ILE A 184 -6.93 -9.72 -23.04
C ILE A 184 -6.12 -10.13 -24.27
N ILE A 185 -4.93 -9.53 -24.39
CA ILE A 185 -3.87 -10.02 -25.25
C ILE A 185 -3.57 -11.47 -24.86
N SER A 186 -3.68 -12.42 -25.79
CA SER A 186 -3.37 -13.81 -25.49
C SER A 186 -1.94 -13.95 -24.93
N PRO A 187 -1.67 -14.91 -24.03
CA PRO A 187 -0.32 -15.14 -23.50
C PRO A 187 0.75 -15.24 -24.60
N GLU A 188 0.39 -15.83 -25.74
CA GLU A 188 1.24 -15.97 -26.92
C GLU A 188 1.51 -14.63 -27.59
N ALA A 189 0.49 -13.78 -27.73
CA ALA A 189 0.65 -12.43 -28.27
C ALA A 189 1.49 -11.53 -27.34
N TRP A 190 1.43 -11.75 -26.02
CA TRP A 190 2.37 -11.12 -25.09
C TRP A 190 3.80 -11.65 -25.31
N LEU A 191 4.03 -12.96 -25.40
CA LEU A 191 5.37 -13.51 -25.63
C LEU A 191 5.99 -12.98 -26.92
N ASP A 192 5.19 -12.84 -27.98
CA ASP A 192 5.61 -12.26 -29.26
C ASP A 192 6.03 -10.78 -29.15
N SER A 193 5.54 -10.06 -28.14
CA SER A 193 5.97 -8.69 -27.84
C SER A 193 7.28 -8.62 -27.04
N VAL A 194 7.69 -9.73 -26.40
CA VAL A 194 8.90 -9.83 -25.57
C VAL A 194 10.03 -10.61 -26.27
N LYS A 195 10.07 -10.54 -27.61
CA LYS A 195 11.02 -11.23 -28.52
C LYS A 195 12.52 -11.02 -28.21
N GLU A 196 12.86 -10.22 -27.21
CA GLU A 196 14.24 -9.95 -26.79
C GLU A 196 14.83 -11.04 -25.87
N PHE A 197 14.05 -12.01 -25.37
CA PHE A 197 14.50 -13.02 -24.41
C PHE A 197 14.48 -14.46 -24.95
N THR A 198 15.04 -14.67 -26.14
CA THR A 198 15.24 -16.02 -26.70
C THR A 198 16.64 -16.53 -26.37
N SER A 199 16.73 -17.50 -25.45
CA SER A 199 17.95 -18.27 -25.20
C SER A 199 17.98 -19.50 -26.13
N PRO A 200 19.11 -19.82 -26.80
CA PRO A 200 19.25 -21.06 -27.55
C PRO A 200 19.23 -22.32 -26.66
N TYR A 201 19.28 -22.15 -25.34
CA TYR A 201 19.27 -23.21 -24.34
C TYR A 201 17.91 -23.41 -23.65
N LEU A 202 16.88 -22.69 -24.10
CA LEU A 202 15.51 -22.83 -23.62
C LEU A 202 14.92 -24.18 -24.06
N LEU A 203 14.61 -25.05 -23.09
CA LEU A 203 14.01 -26.37 -23.30
C LEU A 203 12.49 -26.30 -23.44
N SER A 204 11.84 -25.53 -22.57
CA SER A 204 10.39 -25.40 -22.55
C SER A 204 9.96 -24.03 -22.03
N THR A 205 8.75 -23.61 -22.39
CA THR A 205 8.07 -22.46 -21.80
C THR A 205 6.65 -22.85 -21.50
N ARG A 206 6.20 -22.53 -20.30
CA ARG A 206 4.80 -22.63 -19.91
C ARG A 206 4.33 -21.32 -19.30
N PHE A 207 3.02 -21.12 -19.29
CA PHE A 207 2.39 -19.95 -18.70
C PHE A 207 1.53 -20.35 -17.52
N GLU A 208 1.62 -19.56 -16.46
CA GLU A 208 0.67 -19.57 -15.36
C GLU A 208 -0.07 -18.24 -15.40
N ILE A 209 -1.40 -18.29 -15.26
CA ILE A 209 -2.27 -17.11 -15.23
C ILE A 209 -2.95 -17.11 -13.86
N GLU A 210 -2.73 -16.06 -13.10
CA GLU A 210 -3.44 -15.80 -11.86
C GLU A 210 -4.45 -14.69 -12.08
N GLU A 211 -5.69 -14.93 -11.62
CA GLU A 211 -6.82 -14.02 -11.81
C GLU A 211 -7.48 -13.75 -10.46
N ASP A 212 -7.66 -12.48 -10.15
CA ASP A 212 -8.46 -12.04 -9.01
C ASP A 212 -9.36 -10.88 -9.41
N ALA A 213 -10.46 -10.72 -8.70
CA ALA A 213 -11.35 -9.60 -8.85
C ALA A 213 -11.84 -9.13 -7.49
N THR A 214 -11.58 -7.85 -7.21
CA THR A 214 -11.90 -7.20 -5.93
C THR A 214 -12.76 -5.98 -6.19
N LYS A 215 -13.80 -5.78 -5.38
CA LYS A 215 -14.62 -4.57 -5.46
C LYS A 215 -13.89 -3.38 -4.85
N TYR A 216 -13.97 -2.24 -5.53
CA TYR A 216 -13.37 -1.00 -5.09
C TYR A 216 -14.34 0.17 -5.25
N TYR A 217 -14.32 1.12 -4.33
CA TYR A 217 -14.83 2.47 -4.56
C TYR A 217 -13.71 3.31 -5.14
N GLU A 218 -13.87 3.73 -6.38
CA GLU A 218 -12.95 4.62 -7.09
C GLU A 218 -13.55 6.01 -7.28
N LEU A 219 -12.70 7.03 -7.30
CA LEU A 219 -13.13 8.39 -7.63
C LEU A 219 -13.02 8.59 -9.13
N ILE A 220 -14.16 8.61 -9.83
CA ILE A 220 -14.23 8.91 -11.26
C ILE A 220 -14.85 10.29 -11.39
N ALA A 221 -14.11 11.22 -12.01
CA ALA A 221 -14.49 12.63 -12.08
C ALA A 221 -14.81 13.28 -10.72
N GLY A 222 -14.22 12.75 -9.63
CA GLY A 222 -14.41 13.26 -8.27
C GLY A 222 -15.59 12.66 -7.50
N GLU A 223 -16.38 11.78 -8.14
CA GLU A 223 -17.50 11.08 -7.50
C GLU A 223 -17.13 9.62 -7.19
N PRO A 224 -17.63 9.03 -6.08
CA PRO A 224 -17.37 7.64 -5.75
C PRO A 224 -18.20 6.69 -6.63
N HIS A 225 -17.52 5.81 -7.36
CA HIS A 225 -18.09 4.75 -8.16
C HIS A 225 -17.68 3.39 -7.64
N LEU A 226 -18.63 2.46 -7.54
CA LEU A 226 -18.30 1.07 -7.26
C LEU A 226 -17.81 0.38 -8.54
N THR A 227 -16.60 -0.16 -8.50
CA THR A 227 -15.94 -0.82 -9.60
C THR A 227 -15.46 -2.22 -9.20
N TRP A 228 -15.24 -3.07 -10.21
CA TRP A 228 -14.42 -4.25 -10.09
C TRP A 228 -13.01 -3.91 -10.56
N ARG A 229 -12.00 -4.16 -9.72
CA ARG A 229 -10.62 -4.30 -10.16
C ARG A 229 -10.35 -5.76 -10.44
N VAL A 230 -10.08 -6.08 -11.70
CA VAL A 230 -9.72 -7.42 -12.14
C VAL A 230 -8.22 -7.44 -12.39
N ASP A 231 -7.51 -8.13 -11.51
CA ASP A 231 -6.07 -8.36 -11.56
C ASP A 231 -5.79 -9.63 -12.37
N ILE A 232 -4.97 -9.50 -13.41
CA ILE A 232 -4.53 -10.61 -14.26
C ILE A 232 -3.02 -10.59 -14.33
N GLU A 233 -2.39 -11.65 -13.82
CA GLU A 233 -0.94 -11.81 -13.79
C GLU A 233 -0.53 -12.99 -14.68
N TYR A 234 0.33 -12.69 -15.65
CA TYR A 234 0.99 -13.66 -16.52
C TYR A 234 2.37 -13.96 -15.99
N LYS A 235 2.65 -15.24 -15.70
CA LYS A 235 3.98 -15.74 -15.36
C LYS A 235 4.48 -16.63 -16.48
N ARG A 236 5.54 -16.21 -17.15
CA ARG A 236 6.32 -17.08 -18.03
C ARG A 236 7.29 -17.87 -17.16
N LEU A 237 7.22 -19.20 -17.25
CA LEU A 237 8.18 -20.08 -16.62
C LEU A 237 9.05 -20.73 -17.70
N ALA A 238 10.34 -20.47 -17.65
CA ALA A 238 11.33 -20.95 -18.60
C ALA A 238 12.16 -22.09 -17.98
N GLU A 239 12.29 -23.19 -18.72
CA GLU A 239 13.19 -24.29 -18.37
C GLU A 239 14.43 -24.22 -19.26
N VAL A 240 15.63 -24.21 -18.66
CA VAL A 240 16.90 -24.14 -19.39
C VAL A 240 17.73 -25.40 -19.21
N ALA A 241 18.54 -25.72 -20.22
CA ALA A 241 19.42 -26.88 -20.18
C ALA A 241 20.42 -26.79 -19.00
N PRO A 242 20.71 -27.90 -18.28
CA PRO A 242 21.49 -27.87 -17.02
C PRO A 242 22.96 -27.44 -17.12
N ASN A 243 23.49 -27.24 -18.33
CA ASN A 243 24.93 -27.12 -18.59
C ASN A 243 25.37 -25.71 -19.00
N ASP A 244 24.52 -24.71 -18.92
CA ASP A 244 24.90 -23.32 -19.18
C ASP A 244 25.08 -22.56 -17.86
N GLU A 245 26.33 -22.26 -17.51
CA GLU A 245 26.68 -21.51 -16.30
C GLU A 245 26.34 -20.01 -16.42
N HIS A 246 25.83 -19.55 -17.57
CA HIS A 246 25.63 -18.12 -17.86
C HIS A 246 24.17 -17.67 -17.92
N VAL A 247 23.20 -18.59 -17.86
CA VAL A 247 21.76 -18.27 -17.90
C VAL A 247 21.01 -19.15 -16.90
N THR A 248 20.47 -18.55 -15.85
CA THR A 248 19.58 -19.29 -14.92
C THR A 248 18.13 -19.23 -15.42
N GLY A 249 17.30 -20.20 -15.02
CA GLY A 249 15.87 -20.18 -15.36
C GLY A 249 15.15 -18.94 -14.81
N ASP A 250 15.64 -18.39 -13.70
CA ASP A 250 15.12 -17.18 -13.09
C ASP A 250 15.37 -15.94 -13.96
N ASP A 251 16.47 -15.89 -14.72
CA ASP A 251 16.80 -14.79 -15.65
C ASP A 251 15.84 -14.74 -16.86
N LEU A 252 15.05 -15.79 -17.09
CA LEU A 252 14.12 -15.92 -18.22
C LEU A 252 12.64 -15.96 -17.78
N ASN A 253 12.39 -16.02 -16.47
CA ASN A 253 11.05 -15.91 -15.92
C ASN A 253 10.60 -14.44 -16.03
N LEU A 254 9.43 -14.22 -16.61
CA LEU A 254 8.88 -12.89 -16.82
C LEU A 254 7.51 -12.82 -16.18
N THR A 255 7.23 -11.75 -15.44
CA THR A 255 5.92 -11.49 -14.87
C THR A 255 5.35 -10.21 -15.46
N LYS A 256 4.11 -10.28 -15.96
CA LYS A 256 3.36 -9.11 -16.41
C LYS A 256 1.99 -9.08 -15.79
N ARG A 257 1.63 -7.93 -15.22
CA ARG A 257 0.35 -7.72 -14.53
C ARG A 257 -0.47 -6.63 -15.20
N PHE A 258 -1.74 -6.94 -15.43
CA PHE A 258 -2.76 -6.03 -15.91
C PHE A 258 -3.85 -5.87 -14.85
N VAL A 259 -4.31 -4.63 -14.65
CA VAL A 259 -5.43 -4.34 -13.77
C VAL A 259 -6.49 -3.62 -14.56
N TYR A 260 -7.62 -4.28 -14.75
CA TYR A 260 -8.78 -3.72 -15.45
C TYR A 260 -9.75 -3.15 -14.42
N VAL A 261 -10.20 -1.93 -14.65
CA VAL A 261 -11.23 -1.28 -13.83
C VAL A 261 -12.55 -1.36 -14.58
N LEU A 262 -13.53 -2.04 -14.01
CA LEU A 262 -14.85 -2.22 -14.61
C LEU A 262 -15.91 -1.56 -13.75
N ASP A 263 -16.88 -0.90 -14.37
CA ASP A 263 -18.09 -0.45 -13.67
C ASP A 263 -18.81 -1.67 -13.06
N ALA A 264 -19.08 -1.67 -11.75
CA ALA A 264 -19.63 -2.85 -11.10
C ALA A 264 -21.05 -3.20 -11.56
N LYS A 265 -21.80 -2.23 -12.10
CA LYS A 265 -23.17 -2.39 -12.56
C LYS A 265 -23.26 -2.90 -13.99
N SER A 266 -22.63 -2.20 -14.92
CA SER A 266 -22.67 -2.51 -16.35
C SER A 266 -21.59 -3.49 -16.78
N GLY A 267 -20.50 -3.60 -16.02
CA GLY A 267 -19.28 -4.30 -16.44
C GLY A 267 -18.57 -3.64 -17.62
N ALA A 268 -18.85 -2.37 -17.91
CA ALA A 268 -18.08 -1.63 -18.91
C ALA A 268 -16.65 -1.43 -18.38
N ILE A 269 -15.65 -1.64 -19.23
CA ILE A 269 -14.26 -1.32 -18.89
C ILE A 269 -14.11 0.20 -18.89
N LEU A 270 -13.69 0.73 -17.76
CA LEU A 270 -13.51 2.16 -17.52
C LEU A 270 -12.05 2.57 -17.71
N ASP A 271 -11.12 1.71 -17.29
CA ASP A 271 -9.69 1.93 -17.39
C ASP A 271 -8.90 0.60 -17.43
N VAL A 272 -7.67 0.66 -17.93
CA VAL A 272 -6.71 -0.46 -17.95
C VAL A 272 -5.36 0.04 -17.48
N ILE A 273 -4.97 -0.37 -16.28
CA ILE A 273 -3.69 -0.03 -15.68
C ILE A 273 -2.69 -1.14 -16.03
N GLN A 274 -1.64 -0.78 -16.76
CA GLN A 274 -0.56 -1.69 -17.13
C GLN A 274 0.65 -1.46 -16.24
N PHE A 275 1.11 -2.51 -15.56
CA PHE A 275 2.38 -2.49 -14.86
C PHE A 275 3.49 -2.99 -15.81
N ARG A 276 4.64 -2.30 -15.80
CA ARG A 276 5.83 -2.75 -16.55
C ARG A 276 6.38 -4.03 -15.93
N ASP A 277 7.08 -4.82 -16.74
CA ASP A 277 7.68 -6.10 -16.37
C ASP A 277 8.44 -5.99 -15.03
N ILE A 278 8.19 -6.94 -14.12
CA ILE A 278 8.88 -7.09 -12.82
C ILE A 278 9.87 -8.24 -12.94
#